data_AF-A0AAE1LV66-F1
#
_entry.id   AF-A0AAE1LV66-F1
#
_cell.length_a   1.000
_cell.length_b   1.000
_cell.length_c   1.000
_cell.angle_alpha   90.00
_cell.angle_beta   90.00
_cell.angle_gamma   90.00
#
_symmetry.space_group_name_H-M   'P 1'
#
loop_
_entity.id
_entity.type
_entity.pdbx_description
1 polymer ?
#
loop_
_entity_poly.entity_id
_entity_poly.type
_entity_poly.pdbx_seq_one_letter_code
_entity_poly.pdbx_strand_id
1 'polypeptide(L)'
;MSGSQSSVYSQSFNFESFLQKGVDPRTGQYTCSVNVYHKPSHVHNVGTFALSLSFNPLNAQDVGLGIGWALNLPSYDHRHRKSLSLSTGECYKITETAGGLLHVKDQKLKNFDATKLGSDYYIAYKSGQIELLSNANKLL
;
A
#
# COMPACT_ATOMS: atom_id res chain seq x y z
N MET A 1 16.80 -25.54 3.32
CA MET A 1 17.17 -24.37 4.14
C MET A 1 16.20 -23.26 3.80
N SER A 2 15.18 -23.02 4.65
CA SER A 2 14.18 -21.97 4.43
C SER A 2 14.82 -20.63 4.79
N GLY A 3 15.36 -19.93 3.80
CA GLY A 3 15.83 -18.56 4.00
C GLY A 3 14.66 -17.71 4.47
N SER A 4 14.75 -17.14 5.67
CA SER A 4 13.79 -16.16 6.15
C SER A 4 13.77 -15.00 5.16
N GLN A 5 12.76 -14.96 4.28
CA GLN A 5 12.51 -13.80 3.41
C GLN A 5 12.03 -12.65 4.29
N SER A 6 12.96 -11.90 4.86
CA SER A 6 12.67 -10.65 5.55
C SER A 6 12.32 -9.60 4.50
N SER A 7 11.03 -9.31 4.34
CA SER A 7 10.59 -8.16 3.55
C SER A 7 11.17 -6.89 4.16
N VAL A 8 12.05 -6.20 3.42
CA VAL A 8 12.71 -4.98 3.89
C VAL A 8 11.68 -3.84 3.90
N TYR A 9 11.48 -3.21 5.06
CA TYR A 9 10.69 -1.98 5.17
C TYR A 9 11.62 -0.77 5.05
N SER A 10 11.28 0.17 4.16
CA SER A 10 12.02 1.42 3.98
C SER A 10 11.11 2.53 3.45
N GLN A 11 11.26 3.74 3.98
CA GLN A 11 10.59 4.94 3.45
C GLN A 11 11.10 5.35 2.06
N SER A 12 12.24 4.80 1.61
CA SER A 12 12.73 5.02 0.24
C SER A 12 11.76 4.50 -0.83
N PHE A 13 10.88 3.57 -0.48
CA PHE A 13 9.86 3.04 -1.39
C PHE A 13 8.65 3.97 -1.55
N ASN A 14 8.50 4.98 -0.69
CA ASN A 14 7.43 5.98 -0.78
C ASN A 14 7.80 7.16 -1.69
N PHE A 15 8.89 7.08 -2.45
CA PHE A 15 9.29 8.12 -3.40
C PHE A 15 8.54 8.01 -4.72
N GLU A 16 8.03 9.15 -5.18
CA GLU A 16 7.16 9.32 -6.36
C GLU A 16 7.85 9.02 -7.71
N SER A 17 9.16 8.74 -7.73
CA SER A 17 9.89 8.40 -8.94
C SER A 17 9.61 6.95 -9.38
N PHE A 18 8.36 6.63 -9.67
CA PHE A 18 7.98 5.37 -10.30
C PHE A 18 8.26 5.51 -11.80
N LEU A 19 9.46 5.10 -12.23
CA LEU A 19 9.74 4.84 -13.64
C LEU A 19 8.66 3.87 -14.14
N GLN A 20 7.86 4.26 -15.13
CA GLN A 20 6.81 3.40 -15.68
C GLN A 20 7.37 2.03 -16.08
N LYS A 21 8.60 2.00 -16.59
CA LYS A 21 9.46 0.82 -16.76
C LYS A 21 10.91 1.27 -16.68
N GLY A 22 11.76 0.54 -15.97
CA GLY A 22 13.18 0.88 -15.95
C GLY A 22 13.99 0.09 -14.96
N VAL A 23 15.31 0.26 -15.07
CA VAL A 23 16.26 -0.18 -14.06
C VAL A 23 16.66 1.06 -13.27
N ASP A 24 16.51 1.04 -11.94
CA ASP A 24 17.07 2.09 -11.10
C ASP A 24 18.60 2.00 -11.18
N PRO A 25 19.29 2.99 -11.77
CA PRO A 25 20.74 2.94 -11.98
C PRO A 25 21.53 2.92 -10.66
N ARG A 26 20.92 3.30 -9.52
CA ARG A 26 21.58 3.29 -8.20
C ARG A 26 21.58 1.90 -7.57
N THR A 27 20.61 1.05 -7.90
CA THR A 27 20.42 -0.26 -7.24
C THR A 27 20.51 -1.43 -8.21
N GLY A 28 20.46 -1.18 -9.52
CA GLY A 28 20.38 -2.22 -10.55
C GLY A 28 19.03 -2.96 -10.55
N GLN A 29 18.03 -2.49 -9.81
CA GLN A 29 16.74 -3.16 -9.69
C GLN A 29 15.81 -2.76 -10.82
N TYR A 30 15.20 -3.77 -11.46
CA TYR A 30 14.16 -3.56 -12.46
C TYR A 30 12.80 -3.39 -11.79
N THR A 31 12.09 -2.31 -12.11
CA THR A 31 10.70 -2.12 -11.72
C THR A 31 9.85 -1.83 -12.95
N CYS A 32 8.59 -2.25 -12.89
CA CYS A 32 7.62 -2.06 -13.96
C CYS A 32 6.26 -1.74 -13.34
N SER A 33 5.52 -0.81 -13.93
CA SER A 33 4.13 -0.55 -13.55
C SER A 33 3.24 -0.49 -14.79
N VAL A 34 2.11 -1.16 -14.71
CA VAL A 34 1.09 -1.22 -15.76
C VAL A 34 -0.20 -0.67 -15.19
N ASN A 35 -0.73 0.39 -15.79
CA ASN A 35 -2.04 0.92 -15.43
C ASN A 35 -3.12 -0.02 -15.98
N VAL A 36 -3.90 -0.61 -15.08
CA VAL A 36 -4.99 -1.55 -15.39
C VAL A 36 -6.30 -0.79 -15.54
N TYR A 37 -6.52 0.22 -14.71
CA TYR A 37 -7.72 1.05 -14.76
C TYR A 37 -7.39 2.48 -14.33
N HIS A 38 -8.04 3.44 -14.98
CA HIS A 38 -8.07 4.81 -14.52
C HIS A 38 -9.49 5.32 -14.63
N LYS A 39 -9.97 5.96 -13.57
CA LYS A 39 -11.28 6.61 -13.55
C LYS A 39 -11.39 7.65 -14.68
N PRO A 40 -12.43 7.62 -15.52
CA PRO A 40 -12.64 8.64 -16.54
C PRO A 40 -12.86 10.04 -15.95
N SER A 41 -12.30 11.06 -16.61
CA SER A 41 -12.33 12.46 -16.15
C SER A 41 -13.73 13.08 -16.07
N HIS A 42 -14.71 12.55 -16.80
CA HIS A 42 -16.08 13.04 -16.86
C HIS A 42 -16.98 12.61 -15.69
N VAL A 43 -16.48 11.76 -14.79
CA VAL A 43 -17.22 11.36 -13.58
C VAL A 43 -16.80 12.29 -12.45
N HIS A 44 -17.66 13.19 -11.98
CA HIS A 44 -17.24 14.28 -11.07
C HIS A 44 -17.53 14.05 -9.57
N ASN A 45 -18.18 12.94 -9.19
CA ASN A 45 -18.63 12.71 -7.81
C ASN A 45 -18.07 11.44 -7.15
N VAL A 46 -16.95 10.92 -7.67
CA VAL A 46 -16.30 9.71 -7.15
C VAL A 46 -14.82 10.02 -7.01
N GLY A 47 -14.21 9.59 -5.90
CA GLY A 47 -12.78 9.79 -5.63
C GLY A 47 -11.90 9.32 -6.79
N THR A 48 -10.76 9.99 -6.99
CA THR A 48 -9.79 9.62 -8.02
C THR A 48 -9.18 8.27 -7.65
N PHE A 49 -9.43 7.26 -8.49
CA PHE A 49 -8.86 5.94 -8.30
C PHE A 49 -8.24 5.46 -9.61
N ALA A 50 -7.00 5.00 -9.50
CA ALA A 50 -6.27 4.36 -10.57
C ALA A 50 -5.76 3.02 -10.07
N LEU A 51 -6.13 1.93 -10.74
CA LEU A 51 -5.60 0.61 -10.46
C LEU A 51 -4.36 0.39 -11.31
N SER A 52 -3.24 0.09 -10.66
CA SER A 52 -1.99 -0.27 -11.31
C SER A 52 -1.47 -1.60 -10.78
N LEU A 53 -0.87 -2.37 -11.68
CA LEU A 53 -0.16 -3.60 -11.41
C LEU A 53 1.34 -3.30 -11.50
N SER A 54 2.05 -3.45 -10.39
CA SER A 54 3.47 -3.11 -10.29
C SER A 54 4.31 -4.34 -9.96
N PHE A 55 5.52 -4.38 -10.52
CA PHE A 55 6.53 -5.37 -10.24
C PHE A 55 7.69 -4.73 -9.47
N ASN A 56 8.05 -5.34 -8.34
CA ASN A 56 9.22 -5.01 -7.55
C ASN A 56 9.94 -6.30 -7.12
N PRO A 57 11.22 -6.52 -7.50
CA PRO A 57 11.95 -7.73 -7.17
C PRO A 57 12.22 -7.90 -5.66
N LEU A 58 12.12 -6.83 -4.87
CA LEU A 58 12.22 -6.89 -3.41
C LEU A 58 10.94 -7.35 -2.74
N ASN A 59 9.82 -7.36 -3.47
CA ASN A 59 8.57 -7.89 -2.97
C ASN A 59 8.57 -9.42 -3.10
N ALA A 60 8.91 -10.11 -2.03
CA ALA A 60 8.90 -11.56 -1.98
C ALA A 60 7.49 -12.16 -1.80
N GLN A 61 6.45 -11.33 -1.67
CA GLN A 61 5.10 -11.81 -1.44
C GLN A 61 4.45 -12.25 -2.75
N ASP A 62 3.85 -13.43 -2.74
CA ASP A 62 2.94 -13.87 -3.79
C ASP A 62 1.50 -13.65 -3.33
N VAL A 63 0.75 -12.84 -4.09
CA VAL A 63 -0.67 -12.54 -3.84
C VAL A 63 -1.59 -13.22 -4.86
N GLY A 64 -1.09 -14.24 -5.56
CA GLY A 64 -1.79 -14.94 -6.65
C GLY A 64 -1.57 -14.31 -8.03
N LEU A 65 -0.74 -13.27 -8.10
CA LEU A 65 -0.29 -12.64 -9.35
C LEU A 65 1.18 -13.00 -9.69
N GLY A 66 1.81 -13.83 -8.86
CA GLY A 66 3.23 -14.17 -8.92
C GLY A 66 4.09 -13.33 -7.98
N ILE A 67 5.25 -13.86 -7.62
CA ILE A 67 6.22 -13.19 -6.74
C ILE A 67 6.68 -11.88 -7.38
N GLY A 68 6.73 -10.81 -6.58
CA GLY A 68 7.16 -9.48 -7.02
C GLY A 68 6.04 -8.62 -7.57
N TRP A 69 4.90 -9.20 -7.93
CA TRP A 69 3.74 -8.47 -8.45
C TRP A 69 2.79 -8.04 -7.34
N ALA A 70 2.30 -6.81 -7.43
CA ALA A 70 1.31 -6.27 -6.51
C ALA A 70 0.40 -5.25 -7.18
N LEU A 71 -0.87 -5.23 -6.77
CA LEU A 71 -1.80 -4.13 -7.07
C LEU A 71 -1.61 -3.01 -6.05
N ASN A 72 -1.82 -1.76 -6.45
CA ASN A 72 -1.88 -0.62 -5.52
C ASN A 72 -3.21 -0.57 -4.74
N LEU A 73 -3.64 -1.72 -4.21
CA LEU A 73 -4.79 -1.80 -3.33
C LEU A 73 -4.36 -1.55 -1.90
N PRO A 74 -5.13 -0.74 -1.15
CA PRO A 74 -4.79 -0.49 0.23
C PRO A 74 -5.03 -1.75 1.05
N SER A 75 -4.13 -2.02 1.99
CA SER A 75 -4.18 -3.23 2.80
C SER A 75 -3.46 -3.01 4.13
N TYR A 76 -3.90 -3.74 5.15
CA TYR A 76 -3.27 -3.67 6.47
C TYR A 76 -2.93 -5.07 6.97
N ASP A 77 -1.64 -5.37 7.08
CA ASP A 77 -1.14 -6.59 7.73
C ASP A 77 -0.99 -6.33 9.24
N HIS A 78 -2.04 -6.64 9.98
CA HIS A 78 -2.08 -6.46 11.43
C HIS A 78 -1.36 -7.58 12.22
N ARG A 79 -1.05 -8.73 11.60
CA ARG A 79 -0.56 -9.94 12.31
C ARG A 79 0.95 -10.04 12.34
N HIS A 80 1.60 -9.79 11.21
CA HIS A 80 3.03 -10.07 11.07
C HIS A 80 3.83 -8.78 11.00
N ARG A 81 3.56 -7.94 9.99
CA ARG A 81 4.40 -6.78 9.68
C ARG A 81 3.95 -5.49 10.33
N LYS A 82 2.70 -5.42 10.80
CA LYS A 82 2.05 -4.17 11.25
C LYS A 82 2.22 -3.05 10.23
N SER A 83 2.02 -3.40 8.96
CA SER A 83 2.30 -2.54 7.81
C SER A 83 1.00 -2.17 7.12
N LEU A 84 0.79 -0.88 6.90
CA LEU A 84 -0.32 -0.31 6.15
C LEU A 84 0.20 0.12 4.79
N SER A 85 -0.38 -0.46 3.74
CA SER A 85 -0.19 -0.05 2.36
C SER A 85 -1.41 0.76 1.91
N LEU A 86 -1.17 1.88 1.24
CA LEU A 86 -2.19 2.83 0.78
C LEU A 86 -2.36 2.73 -0.73
N SER A 87 -3.50 3.20 -1.27
CA SER A 87 -3.69 3.18 -2.74
C SER A 87 -2.76 4.13 -3.50
N THR A 88 -2.20 5.11 -2.79
CA THR A 88 -1.13 6.01 -3.26
C THR A 88 0.18 5.28 -3.52
N GLY A 89 0.30 4.02 -3.12
CA GLY A 89 1.52 3.21 -3.20
C GLY A 89 2.44 3.36 -1.98
N GLU A 90 2.10 4.27 -1.06
CA GLU A 90 2.87 4.47 0.16
C GLU A 90 2.66 3.31 1.15
N CYS A 91 3.72 2.95 1.85
CA CYS A 91 3.73 1.91 2.87
C CYS A 91 4.27 2.46 4.19
N TYR A 92 3.58 2.14 5.28
CA TYR A 92 3.84 2.70 6.60
C TYR A 92 3.80 1.63 7.68
N LYS A 93 4.71 1.71 8.65
CA LYS A 93 4.61 0.95 9.90
C LYS A 93 3.64 1.61 10.87
N ILE A 94 2.72 0.79 11.36
CA ILE A 94 1.64 1.20 12.25
C ILE A 94 1.84 0.63 13.65
N THR A 95 1.53 1.45 14.65
CA THR A 95 1.36 1.02 16.04
C THR A 95 -0.09 1.25 16.44
N GLU A 96 -0.81 0.18 16.80
CA GLU A 96 -2.16 0.32 17.35
C GLU A 96 -2.06 0.90 18.78
N THR A 97 -2.75 2.00 19.05
CA THR A 97 -2.85 2.62 20.38
C THR A 97 -4.14 2.17 21.08
N ALA A 98 -4.14 2.15 22.41
CA ALA A 98 -5.36 1.95 23.20
C ALA A 98 -6.42 3.00 22.80
N GLY A 99 -7.55 2.55 22.27
CA GLY A 99 -8.60 3.40 21.70
C GLY A 99 -8.83 3.28 20.20
N GLY A 100 -8.10 2.40 19.50
CA GLY A 100 -8.34 2.10 18.08
C GLY A 100 -7.70 3.10 17.11
N LEU A 101 -6.95 4.08 17.60
CA LEU A 101 -6.16 4.97 16.75
C LEU A 101 -4.92 4.22 16.22
N LEU A 102 -4.68 4.30 14.91
CA LEU A 102 -3.49 3.76 14.27
C LEU A 102 -2.42 4.84 14.18
N HIS A 103 -1.39 4.75 15.02
CA HIS A 103 -0.29 5.69 15.00
C HIS A 103 0.74 5.31 13.93
N VAL A 104 0.99 6.23 13.00
CA VAL A 104 1.98 6.08 11.94
C VAL A 104 3.31 6.66 12.40
N LYS A 105 4.35 5.83 12.49
CA LYS A 105 5.64 6.27 13.05
C LYS A 105 6.36 7.29 12.16
N ASP A 106 6.28 7.11 10.84
CA ASP A 106 7.12 7.83 9.86
C ASP A 106 6.32 8.84 9.02
N GLN A 107 5.19 9.33 9.54
CA GLN A 107 4.34 10.29 8.84
C GLN A 107 4.82 11.74 9.05
N LYS A 108 5.79 12.17 8.23
CA LYS A 108 6.32 13.55 8.28
C LYS A 108 5.27 14.62 7.98
N LEU A 109 4.35 14.32 7.07
CA LEU A 109 3.22 15.16 6.70
C LEU A 109 1.93 14.42 7.05
N LYS A 110 1.07 15.04 7.86
CA LYS A 110 -0.26 14.49 8.17
C LYS A 110 -1.20 14.63 6.98
N ASN A 111 -1.06 13.70 6.04
CA ASN A 111 -1.84 13.60 4.81
C ASN A 111 -3.07 12.68 4.94
N PHE A 112 -3.08 11.80 5.94
CA PHE A 112 -4.22 10.94 6.28
C PHE A 112 -4.28 10.65 7.77
N ASP A 113 -5.47 10.29 8.26
CA ASP A 113 -5.68 9.71 9.58
C ASP A 113 -6.18 8.26 9.43
N ALA A 114 -5.64 7.37 10.26
CA ALA A 114 -6.00 5.95 10.24
C ALA A 114 -6.63 5.55 11.57
N THR A 115 -7.82 4.96 11.52
CA THR A 115 -8.60 4.56 12.69
C THR A 115 -9.20 3.16 12.50
N LYS A 116 -9.24 2.41 13.59
CA LYS A 116 -9.91 1.12 13.67
C LYS A 116 -11.30 1.33 14.26
N LEU A 117 -12.33 0.91 13.53
CA LEU A 117 -13.71 0.97 13.97
C LEU A 117 -14.31 -0.45 13.91
N GLY A 118 -14.51 -1.06 15.09
CA GLY A 118 -14.94 -2.45 15.18
C GLY A 118 -13.90 -3.41 14.58
N SER A 119 -14.28 -4.14 13.53
CA SER A 119 -13.40 -5.06 12.79
C SER A 119 -12.66 -4.40 11.63
N ASP A 120 -13.06 -3.20 11.25
CA ASP A 120 -12.64 -2.56 10.00
C ASP A 120 -11.69 -1.41 10.28
N TYR A 121 -10.91 -1.05 9.27
CA TYR A 121 -9.96 0.03 9.32
C TYR A 121 -10.32 1.12 8.31
N TYR A 122 -10.34 2.36 8.76
CA TYR A 122 -10.69 3.55 8.00
C TYR A 122 -9.45 4.41 7.83
N ILE A 123 -9.09 4.72 6.59
CA ILE A 123 -8.05 5.69 6.26
C ILE A 123 -8.72 6.90 5.60
N ALA A 124 -8.74 8.03 6.31
CA ALA A 124 -9.30 9.27 5.81
C ALA A 124 -8.18 10.21 5.36
N TYR A 125 -8.17 10.55 4.07
CA TYR A 125 -7.19 11.46 3.49
C TYR A 125 -7.63 12.91 3.63
N LYS A 126 -6.65 13.83 3.70
CA LYS A 126 -6.92 15.28 3.68
C LYS A 126 -7.68 15.74 2.43
N SER A 127 -7.60 14.98 1.33
CA SER A 127 -8.35 15.23 0.09
C SER A 127 -9.85 14.94 0.21
N GLY A 128 -10.30 14.29 1.28
CA GLY A 128 -11.68 13.82 1.46
C GLY A 128 -11.92 12.39 0.95
N GLN A 129 -10.92 11.75 0.33
CA GLN A 129 -10.99 10.33 0.01
C GLN A 129 -10.96 9.49 1.28
N ILE A 130 -11.71 8.40 1.31
CA ILE A 130 -11.72 7.45 2.42
C ILE A 130 -11.49 6.05 1.84
N GLU A 131 -10.53 5.33 2.42
CA GLU A 131 -10.32 3.91 2.16
C GLU A 131 -10.84 3.10 3.33
N LEU A 132 -11.68 2.11 3.02
CA LEU A 132 -12.23 1.17 3.98
C LEU A 132 -11.58 -0.19 3.77
N LEU A 133 -10.85 -0.66 4.77
CA LEU A 133 -10.26 -1.99 4.80
C LEU A 133 -11.10 -2.87 5.71
N SER A 134 -11.88 -3.75 5.09
CA SER A 134 -12.62 -4.79 5.82
C SER A 134 -11.79 -6.04 5.93
N ASN A 135 -11.97 -6.78 7.03
CA ASN A 135 -11.31 -8.06 7.21
C ASN A 135 -11.97 -9.14 6.33
N ALA A 136 -11.44 -9.33 5.11
CA ALA A 136 -11.95 -10.30 4.15
C ALA A 136 -11.62 -11.78 4.49
N ASN A 137 -11.00 -12.09 5.63
CA ASN A 137 -10.68 -13.48 6.06
C ASN A 137 -11.92 -14.35 6.39
N LYS A 138 -13.12 -14.00 5.93
CA LYS A 138 -14.33 -14.84 6.05
C LYS A 138 -14.68 -15.61 4.77
N LEU A 139 -13.94 -15.44 3.69
CA LEU A 139 -14.17 -16.16 2.44
C LEU A 139 -12.83 -16.64 1.87
N LEU A 140 -12.40 -17.81 2.33
CA LEU A 140 -11.75 -18.91 1.59
C LEU A 140 -11.45 -20.06 2.57
#